data_AF-A0A0D0IHL4-F1
#
_entry.id   AF-A0A0D0IHL4-F1
#
_cell.length_a   1.000
_cell.length_b   1.000
_cell.length_c   1.000
_cell.angle_alpha   90.00
_cell.angle_beta   90.00
_cell.angle_gamma   90.00
#
_symmetry.space_group_name_H-M   'P 1'
#
loop_
_entity.id
_entity.type
_entity.pdbx_description
1 polymer ?
#
loop_
_entity_poly.entity_id
_entity_poly.type
_entity_poly.pdbx_seq_one_letter_code
_entity_poly.pdbx_strand_id
1 'polypeptide(L)' 'MSESNSVHKTKRKPRPTREVSVAFHMTLNVEEGKAFEHKRENLGLATKAALGRMLIRQGLGLAD' A
#
# COMPACT_ATOMS: atom_id res chain seq x y z
N MET A 1 -54.34 -14.38 12.43
CA MET A 1 -53.36 -14.78 11.40
C MET A 1 -52.22 -13.77 11.47
N SER A 2 -51.00 -14.27 11.62
CA SER A 2 -49.81 -13.62 12.16
C SER A 2 -49.27 -12.43 11.36
N GLU A 3 -49.16 -11.28 12.02
CA GLU A 3 -48.09 -10.31 11.76
C GLU A 3 -46.77 -10.88 12.27
N SER A 4 -45.72 -10.90 11.45
CA SER A 4 -44.43 -10.29 11.80
C SER A 4 -43.40 -10.47 10.69
N ASN A 5 -42.81 -9.32 10.36
CA ASN A 5 -41.64 -9.13 9.52
C ASN A 5 -40.50 -10.11 9.82
N SER A 6 -39.94 -10.70 8.77
CA SER A 6 -38.62 -11.32 8.84
C SER A 6 -37.88 -11.11 7.52
N VAL A 7 -37.55 -9.85 7.24
CA VAL A 7 -36.54 -9.50 6.24
C VAL A 7 -35.19 -9.97 6.78
N HIS A 8 -34.77 -11.17 6.37
CA HIS A 8 -33.42 -11.70 6.66
C HIS A 8 -32.37 -10.87 5.90
N LYS A 9 -31.98 -9.71 6.46
CA LYS A 9 -30.76 -9.01 6.06
C LYS A 9 -29.57 -9.82 6.56
N THR A 10 -29.08 -10.75 5.75
CA THR A 10 -27.77 -11.36 5.93
C THR A 10 -26.71 -10.30 5.66
N LYS A 11 -26.46 -9.43 6.64
CA LYS A 11 -25.27 -8.56 6.68
C LYS A 11 -24.06 -9.49 6.75
N ARG A 12 -23.50 -9.84 5.59
CA ARG A 12 -22.20 -10.51 5.51
C ARG A 12 -21.21 -9.61 6.24
N LYS A 13 -20.57 -10.13 7.30
CA LYS A 13 -19.53 -9.38 8.01
C LYS A 13 -18.44 -9.01 6.98
N PRO A 14 -18.00 -7.74 6.90
CA PRO A 14 -16.85 -7.40 6.07
C PRO A 14 -15.69 -8.29 6.50
N ARG A 15 -15.11 -9.04 5.56
CA ARG A 15 -13.89 -9.80 5.84
C ARG A 15 -12.86 -8.77 6.31
N PRO A 16 -12.10 -9.05 7.38
CA PRO A 16 -10.97 -8.21 7.73
C PRO A 16 -10.06 -8.20 6.51
N THR A 17 -9.86 -7.02 5.93
CA THR A 17 -8.82 -6.78 4.93
C THR A 17 -7.53 -7.11 5.66
N ARG A 18 -7.00 -8.33 5.49
CA ARG A 18 -5.71 -8.69 6.05
C ARG A 18 -4.72 -7.67 5.48
N GLU A 19 -4.05 -6.92 6.33
CA GLU A 19 -2.94 -6.08 5.91
C GLU A 19 -1.83 -7.02 5.44
N VAL A 20 -1.78 -7.27 4.13
CA VAL A 20 -0.75 -8.10 3.51
C VAL A 20 0.45 -7.20 3.26
N SER A 21 1.44 -7.28 4.14
CA SER A 21 2.75 -6.69 3.89
C SER A 21 3.54 -7.61 2.97
N VAL A 22 4.00 -7.08 1.83
CA VAL A 22 4.85 -7.80 0.88
C VAL A 22 6.21 -7.12 0.83
N ALA A 23 7.26 -7.92 0.95
CA ALA A 23 8.65 -7.48 0.78
C ALA A 23 9.23 -8.15 -0.46
N PHE A 24 10.00 -7.40 -1.24
CA PHE A 24 10.72 -7.90 -2.39
C PHE A 24 12.05 -7.18 -2.53
N HIS A 25 12.96 -7.78 -3.29
CA HIS A 25 14.28 -7.24 -3.58
C HIS A 25 14.33 -6.77 -5.03
N MET A 26 15.04 -5.68 -5.29
CA MET A 26 15.34 -5.20 -6.63
C MET A 26 16.84 -4.91 -6.72
N THR A 27 17.41 -5.18 -7.89
CA THR A 27 18.80 -4.83 -8.20
C THR A 27 18.78 -3.63 -9.13
N LEU A 28 19.50 -2.59 -8.76
CA LEU A 28 19.69 -1.39 -9.55
C LEU A 28 21.13 -1.35 -10.04
N ASN A 29 21.37 -0.69 -11.17
CA ASN A 29 22.74 -0.37 -11.55
C ASN A 29 23.34 0.69 -10.60
N VAL A 30 24.64 0.95 -10.73
CA VAL A 30 25.36 1.85 -9.82
C VAL A 30 24.82 3.29 -9.87
N GLU A 31 24.46 3.77 -11.05
CA GLU A 31 23.97 5.14 -11.24
C GLU A 31 22.56 5.32 -10.68
N GLU A 32 21.66 4.37 -10.99
CA GLU A 32 20.31 4.29 -10.45
C GLU A 32 20.32 4.17 -8.92
N GLY A 33 21.21 3.35 -8.36
CA GLY A 33 21.37 3.18 -6.93
C GLY A 33 21.79 4.49 -6.23
N LYS A 34 22.74 5.23 -6.82
CA LYS A 34 23.16 6.55 -6.31
C LYS A 34 22.03 7.57 -6.39
N ALA A 35 21.33 7.64 -7.54
CA ALA A 35 20.20 8.54 -7.71
C ALA A 35 19.07 8.24 -6.71
N PHE A 36 18.83 6.96 -6.43
CA PHE A 36 17.84 6.51 -5.47
C PHE A 36 18.19 6.95 -4.04
N GLU A 37 19.43 6.74 -3.59
CA GLU A 37 19.88 7.19 -2.26
C GLU A 37 19.84 8.70 -2.11
N HIS A 38 20.34 9.44 -3.11
CA HIS A 38 20.32 10.90 -3.08
C HIS A 38 18.88 11.45 -3.00
N LYS A 39 17.94 10.85 -3.76
CA LYS A 39 16.52 11.21 -3.67
C LYS A 39 15.92 10.88 -2.30
N ARG A 40 16.31 9.77 -1.68
CA ARG A 40 15.89 9.40 -0.32
C ARG A 40 16.36 10.42 0.72
N GLU A 41 17.62 10.83 0.62
CA GLU A 41 18.24 11.83 1.50
C GLU A 41 17.60 13.21 1.36
N ASN A 42 17.39 13.68 0.12
CA ASN A 42 16.73 14.96 -0.14
C ASN A 42 15.30 15.04 0.41
N LEU A 43 14.61 13.90 0.48
CA LEU A 43 13.27 13.80 1.03
C LEU A 43 13.26 13.49 2.54
N GLY A 44 14.42 13.38 3.18
CA GLY A 44 14.54 13.07 4.61
C GLY A 44 13.96 11.70 5.01
N LEU A 45 13.91 10.75 4.07
CA LEU A 45 13.26 9.46 4.31
C LEU A 45 14.19 8.50 5.07
N ALA A 46 13.70 7.95 6.19
CA ALA A 46 14.47 7.07 7.06
C ALA A 46 14.88 5.73 6.40
N THR A 47 14.12 5.23 5.42
CA THR A 47 14.38 3.90 4.83
C THR A 47 14.23 3.91 3.31
N LYS A 48 15.00 3.05 2.62
CA LYS A 48 14.86 2.81 1.18
C LYS A 48 13.45 2.35 0.80
N ALA A 49 12.85 1.52 1.66
CA ALA A 49 11.49 1.03 1.48
C ALA A 49 10.44 2.15 1.53
N ALA A 50 10.66 3.22 2.31
CA ALA A 50 9.77 4.38 2.33
C ALA A 50 9.76 5.09 0.96
N LEU A 51 10.93 5.30 0.37
CA LEU A 51 11.04 5.88 -0.98
C LEU A 51 10.40 4.94 -2.02
N GLY A 52 10.69 3.64 -1.96
CA GLY A 52 10.08 2.65 -2.87
C GLY A 52 8.56 2.66 -2.83
N ARG A 53 7.96 2.66 -1.64
CA ARG A 53 6.50 2.76 -1.47
C ARG A 53 5.94 4.07 -2.06
N MET A 54 6.63 5.19 -1.84
CA MET A 54 6.20 6.48 -2.36
C MET A 54 6.22 6.50 -3.90
N LEU A 55 7.29 6.00 -4.52
CA LEU A 55 7.41 5.92 -5.98
C LEU A 55 6.35 5.00 -6.60
N ILE A 56 6.08 3.84 -5.98
CA ILE A 56 5.02 2.93 -6.43
C ILE A 56 3.65 3.61 -6.36
N ARG A 57 3.36 4.32 -5.26
CA ARG A 57 2.10 5.08 -5.13
C ARG A 57 1.98 6.15 -6.21
N GLN A 58 3.05 6.90 -6.48
CA GLN A 58 3.08 7.90 -7.54
C GLN A 58 2.84 7.27 -8.92
N GLY A 59 3.50 6.16 -9.24
CA GLY A 59 3.33 5.45 -10.51
C GLY A 59 1.93 4.86 -10.71
N LEU A 60 1.22 4.57 -9.62
CA LEU A 60 -0.17 4.10 -9.63
C LEU A 60 -1.20 5.24 -9.59
N GLY A 61 -0.77 6.51 -9.50
CA GLY A 61 -1.68 7.65 -9.33
C GLY A 61 -2.40 7.65 -7.98
N LEU A 62 -1.81 7.03 -6.95
CA LEU A 62 -2.32 6.93 -5.58
C LEU A 62 -1.61 7.90 -4.61
N ALA A 63 -0.84 8.84 -5.15
CA ALA A 63 -0.29 9.94 -4.39
C ALA A 63 -1.34 11.07 -4.39
N ASP A 64 -1.86 11.40 -3.21
CA ASP A 64 -2.55 12.69 -2.97
C ASP A 64 -1.57 13.84 -3.17
#